data_AF-A0A0A6NZJ2-F1
#
_entry.id   AF-A0A0A6NZJ2-F1
#
_cell.length_a   1.000
_cell.length_b   1.000
_cell.length_c   1.000
_cell.angle_alpha   90.00
_cell.angle_beta   90.00
_cell.angle_gamma   90.00
#
_symmetry.space_group_name_H-M   'P 1'
#
loop_
_entity.id
_entity.type
_entity.pdbx_description
1 polymer ?
#
loop_
_entity_poly.entity_id
_entity_poly.type
_entity_poly.pdbx_seq_one_letter_code
_entity_poly.pdbx_strand_id
1 'polypeptide(L)'
;MTDKNGTLDTNQGVWVLRHDAPVYPTFDASHSSSTQAFGEYLLPVKVVKHPSSGVQRVQVRKMGTDTPLGWMEGYDLLCRIKPLQSKKGLDRKVFVKTPSSHMPVYPAYKGPCNGNCEQLTRFELYFIFAEDRLYQRYLILKAHSLKDKPFSSLASKPMGWVKYDHTIPWNTTLGLRPIDTLDKLLAYKKPEDINNPSVEIAGGNIWYTYPIHIPILDIKPNYYHVAAQGDVFYIPIDASKVQEEVWMTATQLADWLALLKGFEKALPVQKQRTAFVYRLRKQIQDLIGRYPPSHLVLREWLAKQRKQVLPIRQDSPLLQYSLDEIRRKIEDCEVSLLVNWVTEIRKVLQKVSNDSTQKVAFRPKYPTSISCPLSDKGKKVPESLEFEPSAPLGSDDNYRYDHSLYGKTVYWLPVEFLP
;
A
#
# COMPACT_ATOMS: atom_id res chain seq x y z
N MET A 1 -5.83 -20.07 0.44
CA MET A 1 -6.62 -20.28 1.66
C MET A 1 -5.96 -21.44 2.32
N THR A 2 -5.17 -21.16 3.33
CA THR A 2 -4.78 -22.19 4.26
C THR A 2 -5.03 -21.54 5.62
N ASP A 3 -5.69 -22.24 6.52
CA ASP A 3 -5.60 -21.91 7.93
C ASP A 3 -4.11 -21.87 8.35
N LYS A 4 -3.87 -21.56 9.62
CA LYS A 4 -2.49 -21.57 10.15
C LYS A 4 -1.78 -22.93 9.96
N ASN A 5 -2.50 -23.99 9.59
CA ASN A 5 -2.04 -25.36 9.44
C ASN A 5 -1.88 -25.81 7.98
N GLY A 6 -2.13 -24.95 6.97
CA GLY A 6 -2.02 -25.38 5.57
C GLY A 6 -3.32 -25.90 4.95
N THR A 7 -4.46 -25.80 5.64
CA THR A 7 -5.75 -26.40 5.23
C THR A 7 -6.70 -25.36 4.63
N LEU A 8 -7.29 -25.63 3.47
CA LEU A 8 -8.24 -24.70 2.84
C LEU A 8 -9.44 -24.44 3.76
N ASP A 9 -9.67 -23.17 4.12
CA ASP A 9 -10.85 -22.76 4.88
C ASP A 9 -12.08 -22.90 4.00
N THR A 10 -12.84 -23.99 4.18
CA THR A 10 -14.04 -24.29 3.39
C THR A 10 -15.20 -23.33 3.64
N ASN A 11 -15.09 -22.48 4.65
CA ASN A 11 -16.09 -21.44 4.95
C ASN A 11 -15.90 -20.19 4.08
N GLN A 12 -14.80 -20.10 3.32
CA GLN A 12 -14.55 -19.01 2.39
C GLN A 12 -14.83 -19.49 0.97
N GLY A 13 -15.70 -18.79 0.25
CA GLY A 13 -15.93 -19.12 -1.15
C GLY A 13 -14.75 -18.74 -2.04
N VAL A 14 -14.78 -19.32 -3.23
CA VAL A 14 -13.78 -19.21 -4.29
C VAL A 14 -14.45 -18.63 -5.54
N TRP A 15 -13.64 -17.97 -6.38
CA TRP A 15 -14.13 -17.44 -7.65
C TRP A 15 -13.53 -18.23 -8.82
N VAL A 16 -14.34 -18.53 -9.82
CA VAL A 16 -13.87 -19.17 -11.05
C VAL A 16 -13.01 -18.21 -11.87
N LEU A 17 -11.80 -18.63 -12.24
CA LEU A 17 -10.78 -17.80 -12.90
C LEU A 17 -10.73 -17.91 -14.42
N ARG A 18 -11.45 -18.88 -14.97
CA ARG A 18 -11.46 -19.19 -16.40
C ARG A 18 -12.90 -19.34 -16.87
N HIS A 19 -13.26 -18.66 -17.96
CA HIS A 19 -14.52 -18.94 -18.65
C HIS A 19 -14.50 -20.37 -19.19
N ASP A 20 -15.64 -21.06 -19.10
CA ASP A 20 -15.77 -22.48 -19.39
C ASP A 20 -14.81 -23.38 -18.58
N ALA A 21 -14.59 -23.04 -17.30
CA ALA A 21 -13.79 -23.87 -16.42
C ALA A 21 -14.47 -25.25 -16.24
N PRO A 22 -13.79 -26.37 -16.52
CA PRO A 22 -14.39 -27.69 -16.48
C PRO A 22 -14.73 -28.12 -15.06
N VAL A 23 -15.89 -28.76 -14.91
CA VAL A 23 -16.31 -29.46 -13.71
C VAL A 23 -16.34 -30.94 -14.00
N TYR A 24 -15.65 -31.72 -13.17
CA TYR A 24 -15.52 -33.16 -13.28
C TYR A 24 -16.48 -33.86 -12.30
N PRO A 25 -17.19 -34.93 -12.69
CA PRO A 25 -18.15 -35.60 -11.81
C PRO A 25 -17.47 -36.31 -10.64
N THR A 26 -16.23 -36.79 -10.82
CA THR A 26 -15.42 -37.45 -9.79
C THR A 26 -14.02 -36.85 -9.75
N PHE A 27 -13.28 -37.15 -8.68
CA PHE A 27 -11.92 -36.64 -8.49
C PHE A 27 -10.97 -37.08 -9.61
N ASP A 28 -11.06 -38.33 -10.08
CA ASP A 28 -10.17 -38.90 -11.11
C ASP A 28 -10.72 -38.84 -12.54
N ALA A 29 -11.90 -38.22 -12.75
CA ALA A 29 -12.48 -38.14 -14.08
C ALA A 29 -11.61 -37.30 -15.04
N SER A 30 -11.42 -37.82 -16.25
CA SER A 30 -10.72 -37.14 -17.35
C SER A 30 -11.63 -36.24 -18.19
N HIS A 31 -12.95 -36.48 -18.15
CA HIS A 31 -13.94 -35.73 -18.92
C HIS A 31 -14.80 -34.86 -18.00
N SER A 32 -15.04 -33.62 -18.42
CA SER A 32 -15.92 -32.69 -17.71
C SER A 32 -17.39 -33.05 -17.93
N SER A 33 -18.21 -32.99 -16.88
CA SER A 33 -19.68 -33.12 -16.96
C SER A 33 -20.37 -31.79 -17.27
N SER A 34 -19.74 -30.66 -16.91
CA SER A 34 -20.24 -29.31 -17.16
C SER A 34 -19.09 -28.30 -17.13
N THR A 35 -19.40 -27.03 -17.38
CA THR A 35 -18.46 -25.91 -17.26
C THR A 35 -19.02 -24.81 -16.36
N GLN A 36 -18.15 -23.94 -15.84
CA GLN A 36 -18.51 -22.77 -15.03
C GLN A 36 -18.03 -21.47 -15.68
N ALA A 37 -18.79 -20.41 -15.43
CA ALA A 37 -18.47 -19.09 -15.98
C ALA A 37 -17.40 -18.38 -15.14
N PHE A 38 -16.63 -17.49 -15.79
CA PHE A 38 -15.67 -16.64 -15.09
C PHE A 38 -16.36 -15.75 -14.04
N GLY A 39 -15.74 -15.67 -12.87
CA GLY A 39 -16.26 -14.92 -11.74
C GLY A 39 -17.56 -15.49 -11.18
N GLU A 40 -17.88 -16.76 -11.43
CA GLU A 40 -18.89 -17.48 -10.64
C GLU A 40 -18.33 -17.74 -9.23
N TYR A 41 -19.15 -17.49 -8.21
CA TYR A 41 -18.79 -17.67 -6.81
C TYR A 41 -19.26 -19.04 -6.33
N LEU A 42 -18.33 -19.84 -5.81
CA LEU A 42 -18.57 -21.22 -5.39
C LEU A 42 -18.09 -21.44 -3.96
N LEU A 43 -18.66 -22.43 -3.28
CA LEU A 43 -18.21 -22.86 -1.97
C LEU A 43 -17.36 -24.14 -2.09
N PRO A 44 -16.10 -24.13 -1.64
CA PRO A 44 -15.30 -25.35 -1.60
C PRO A 44 -15.84 -26.31 -0.54
N VAL A 45 -15.92 -27.60 -0.89
CA VAL A 45 -16.40 -28.70 -0.04
C VAL A 45 -15.23 -29.58 0.39
N LYS A 46 -14.37 -29.98 -0.55
CA LYS A 46 -13.20 -30.82 -0.30
C LYS A 46 -12.04 -30.40 -1.19
N VAL A 47 -10.81 -30.60 -0.72
CA VAL A 47 -9.59 -30.35 -1.51
C VAL A 47 -8.72 -31.58 -1.47
N VAL A 48 -8.36 -32.10 -2.64
CA VAL A 48 -7.53 -33.31 -2.77
C VAL A 48 -6.41 -33.04 -3.76
N LYS A 49 -5.21 -33.52 -3.45
CA LYS A 49 -4.08 -33.51 -4.39
C LYS A 49 -3.91 -34.91 -4.96
N HIS A 50 -3.79 -34.99 -6.28
CA HIS A 50 -3.57 -36.25 -6.95
C HIS A 50 -2.18 -36.79 -6.59
N PRO A 51 -2.06 -38.05 -6.12
CA PRO A 51 -0.81 -38.56 -5.59
C PRO A 51 0.31 -38.63 -6.63
N SER A 52 -0.01 -38.94 -7.89
CA SER A 52 1.00 -39.03 -8.95
C SER A 52 1.33 -37.71 -9.65
N SER A 53 0.34 -36.88 -10.00
CA SER A 53 0.56 -35.64 -10.75
C SER A 53 0.79 -34.42 -9.86
N GLY A 54 0.47 -34.52 -8.57
CA GLY A 54 0.50 -33.39 -7.63
C GLY A 54 -0.58 -32.33 -7.89
N VAL A 55 -1.42 -32.52 -8.92
CA VAL A 55 -2.48 -31.58 -9.30
C VAL A 55 -3.51 -31.53 -8.18
N GLN A 56 -3.87 -30.32 -7.77
CA GLN A 56 -4.90 -30.08 -6.76
C GLN A 56 -6.25 -29.92 -7.42
N ARG A 57 -7.26 -30.69 -7.01
CA ARG A 57 -8.67 -30.49 -7.35
C ARG A 57 -9.48 -30.11 -6.12
N VAL A 58 -10.52 -29.33 -6.33
CA VAL A 58 -11.42 -28.81 -5.31
C VAL A 58 -12.83 -29.25 -5.66
N GLN A 59 -13.48 -30.00 -4.79
CA GLN A 59 -14.91 -30.25 -4.89
C GLN A 59 -15.64 -28.96 -4.51
N VAL A 60 -16.55 -28.51 -5.35
CA VAL A 60 -17.26 -27.23 -5.19
C VAL A 60 -18.77 -27.44 -5.19
N ARG A 61 -19.50 -26.49 -4.61
CA ARG A 61 -20.97 -26.41 -4.68
C ARG A 61 -21.42 -24.97 -4.89
N LYS A 62 -22.65 -24.80 -5.37
CA LYS A 62 -23.27 -23.47 -5.45
C LYS A 62 -23.69 -23.01 -4.06
N MET A 63 -23.76 -21.70 -3.90
CA MET A 63 -24.25 -21.11 -2.67
C MET A 63 -25.74 -21.42 -2.47
N GLY A 64 -26.13 -21.77 -1.25
CA GLY A 64 -27.51 -22.16 -0.93
C GLY A 64 -27.89 -23.59 -1.35
N THR A 65 -26.96 -24.35 -1.94
CA THR A 65 -27.18 -25.76 -2.29
C THR A 65 -26.26 -26.66 -1.47
N ASP A 66 -26.76 -27.78 -0.97
CA ASP A 66 -25.93 -28.76 -0.25
C ASP A 66 -25.28 -29.79 -1.19
N THR A 67 -25.81 -29.93 -2.40
CA THR A 67 -25.30 -30.87 -3.40
C THR A 67 -24.00 -30.37 -4.04
N PRO A 68 -22.92 -31.17 -4.04
CA PRO A 68 -21.72 -30.84 -4.79
C PRO A 68 -22.01 -30.73 -6.29
N LEU A 69 -21.50 -29.68 -6.90
CA LEU A 69 -21.54 -29.49 -8.34
C LEU A 69 -20.57 -30.45 -9.06
N GLY A 70 -19.43 -30.73 -8.42
CA GLY A 70 -18.38 -31.61 -8.91
C GLY A 70 -17.00 -31.14 -8.47
N TRP A 71 -15.96 -31.61 -9.15
CA TRP A 71 -14.56 -31.27 -8.90
C TRP A 71 -14.05 -30.30 -9.95
N MET A 72 -13.33 -29.27 -9.53
CA MET A 72 -12.66 -28.33 -10.42
C MET A 72 -11.16 -28.33 -10.15
N GLU A 73 -10.37 -27.98 -11.16
CA GLU A 73 -8.93 -27.82 -10.99
C GLU A 73 -8.63 -26.62 -10.09
N GLY A 74 -7.68 -26.75 -9.17
CA GLY A 74 -7.33 -25.71 -8.22
C GLY A 74 -6.80 -24.43 -8.89
N TYR A 75 -6.17 -24.55 -10.07
CA TYR A 75 -5.70 -23.41 -10.84
C TYR A 75 -6.82 -22.64 -11.55
N ASP A 76 -8.02 -23.22 -11.66
CA ASP A 76 -9.21 -22.56 -12.19
C ASP A 76 -9.97 -21.77 -11.10
N LEU A 77 -9.49 -21.78 -9.87
CA LEU A 77 -10.16 -21.19 -8.72
C LEU A 77 -9.29 -20.15 -8.00
N LEU A 78 -9.87 -19.00 -7.69
CA LEU A 78 -9.25 -17.98 -6.85
C LEU A 78 -9.42 -18.35 -5.38
N CYS A 79 -8.48 -19.13 -4.86
CA CYS A 79 -8.46 -19.53 -3.46
C CYS A 79 -7.81 -18.47 -2.54
N ARG A 80 -7.64 -17.22 -2.98
CA ARG A 80 -6.94 -16.18 -2.22
C ARG A 80 -7.88 -15.00 -1.98
N ILE A 81 -7.93 -14.55 -0.72
CA ILE A 81 -8.80 -13.46 -0.26
C ILE A 81 -8.13 -12.09 -0.15
N LYS A 82 -6.79 -12.05 -0.29
CA LYS A 82 -5.96 -10.84 -0.21
C LYS A 82 -5.13 -10.71 -1.50
N PRO A 83 -4.67 -9.52 -1.86
CA PRO A 83 -3.77 -9.33 -2.99
C PRO A 83 -2.48 -10.16 -2.84
N LEU A 84 -1.83 -10.41 -3.97
CA LEU A 84 -0.46 -10.92 -3.98
C LEU A 84 0.44 -9.91 -3.27
N GLN A 85 1.37 -10.41 -2.46
CA GLN A 85 2.40 -9.57 -1.87
C GLN A 85 3.57 -9.43 -2.82
N SER A 86 4.15 -8.24 -2.91
CA SER A 86 5.45 -8.03 -3.56
C SER A 86 6.55 -8.72 -2.75
N LYS A 87 7.74 -8.84 -3.33
CA LYS A 87 8.95 -9.31 -2.60
C LYS A 87 9.23 -8.49 -1.33
N LYS A 88 8.65 -7.30 -1.25
CA LYS A 88 8.84 -6.35 -0.15
C LYS A 88 7.74 -6.42 0.92
N GLY A 89 6.71 -7.27 0.74
CA GLY A 89 5.60 -7.43 1.68
C GLY A 89 4.48 -6.39 1.56
N LEU A 90 4.43 -5.65 0.44
CA LEU A 90 3.28 -4.79 0.10
C LEU A 90 2.28 -5.53 -0.76
N ASP A 91 0.99 -5.25 -0.57
CA ASP A 91 -0.06 -5.60 -1.53
C ASP A 91 0.32 -5.07 -2.91
N ARG A 92 0.32 -5.96 -3.90
CA ARG A 92 0.62 -5.62 -5.29
C ARG A 92 -0.57 -4.91 -5.90
N LYS A 93 -0.29 -3.75 -6.46
CA LYS A 93 -1.27 -2.90 -7.09
C LYS A 93 -0.84 -2.52 -8.49
N VAL A 94 -1.80 -2.07 -9.28
CA VAL A 94 -1.57 -1.78 -10.69
C VAL A 94 -2.53 -0.72 -11.19
N PHE A 95 -2.03 0.18 -12.02
CA PHE A 95 -2.87 1.03 -12.87
C PHE A 95 -2.97 0.42 -14.25
N VAL A 96 -4.12 0.56 -14.89
CA VAL A 96 -4.34 0.06 -16.25
C VAL A 96 -4.03 1.18 -17.23
N LYS A 97 -3.08 0.92 -18.14
CA LYS A 97 -2.78 1.84 -19.24
C LYS A 97 -3.97 1.86 -20.17
N THR A 98 -4.35 3.02 -20.65
CA THR A 98 -5.47 3.17 -21.58
C THR A 98 -5.00 4.11 -22.68
N PRO A 99 -4.31 3.57 -23.71
CA PRO A 99 -3.86 4.37 -24.84
C PRO A 99 -5.04 4.94 -25.67
N SER A 100 -6.23 4.34 -25.53
CA SER A 100 -7.53 4.76 -26.06
C SER A 100 -8.57 4.87 -24.92
N SER A 101 -9.71 5.51 -25.16
CA SER A 101 -10.77 5.76 -24.14
C SER A 101 -11.27 4.51 -23.40
N HIS A 102 -11.12 3.31 -23.97
CA HIS A 102 -11.52 2.05 -23.35
C HIS A 102 -10.51 0.93 -23.60
N MET A 103 -10.27 0.07 -22.59
CA MET A 103 -9.48 -1.16 -22.71
C MET A 103 -10.32 -2.39 -22.33
N PRO A 104 -10.36 -3.45 -23.18
CA PRO A 104 -11.10 -4.65 -22.86
C PRO A 104 -10.41 -5.43 -21.72
N VAL A 105 -11.18 -5.83 -20.71
CA VAL A 105 -10.75 -6.88 -19.78
C VAL A 105 -10.99 -8.23 -20.42
N TYR A 106 -10.02 -9.14 -20.36
CA TYR A 106 -10.26 -10.50 -20.83
C TYR A 106 -10.89 -11.35 -19.73
N PRO A 107 -12.09 -11.93 -19.95
CA PRO A 107 -12.77 -12.77 -18.98
C PRO A 107 -12.17 -14.19 -18.94
N ALA A 108 -11.20 -14.51 -19.80
CA ALA A 108 -10.71 -15.87 -19.98
C ALA A 108 -9.24 -15.98 -20.40
N TYR A 109 -8.73 -17.21 -20.29
CA TYR A 109 -7.41 -17.67 -20.69
C TYR A 109 -7.14 -17.58 -22.20
N LYS A 110 -8.17 -17.68 -23.03
CA LYS A 110 -8.11 -17.53 -24.49
C LYS A 110 -9.45 -17.00 -25.00
N GLY A 111 -9.42 -16.00 -25.87
CA GLY A 111 -10.58 -15.55 -26.64
C GLY A 111 -10.79 -14.03 -26.59
N PRO A 112 -11.08 -13.38 -27.73
CA PRO A 112 -11.62 -12.03 -27.71
C PRO A 112 -12.93 -12.04 -26.93
N CYS A 113 -13.23 -10.93 -26.28
CA CYS A 113 -14.54 -10.79 -25.73
C CYS A 113 -15.56 -10.64 -26.86
N ASN A 114 -16.58 -11.49 -26.90
CA ASN A 114 -17.68 -11.38 -27.86
C ASN A 114 -18.61 -10.20 -27.51
N GLY A 115 -18.06 -8.99 -27.37
CA GLY A 115 -18.80 -7.74 -27.14
C GLY A 115 -19.19 -7.40 -25.69
N ASN A 116 -19.21 -8.36 -24.76
CA ASN A 116 -19.77 -8.17 -23.41
C ASN A 116 -18.74 -8.02 -22.29
N CYS A 117 -17.58 -7.41 -22.56
CA CYS A 117 -16.55 -7.28 -21.53
C CYS A 117 -16.73 -6.01 -20.73
N GLU A 118 -16.56 -6.17 -19.43
CA GLU A 118 -16.36 -5.04 -18.55
C GLU A 118 -15.17 -4.24 -19.09
N GLN A 119 -15.39 -2.95 -19.28
CA GLN A 119 -14.37 -2.04 -19.75
C GLN A 119 -13.68 -1.42 -18.55
N LEU A 120 -12.34 -1.44 -18.55
CA LEU A 120 -11.59 -0.72 -17.52
C LEU A 120 -11.61 0.75 -17.88
N THR A 121 -12.01 1.54 -16.90
CA THR A 121 -11.84 2.98 -16.88
C THR A 121 -10.36 3.34 -16.83
N ARG A 122 -10.04 4.48 -17.44
CA ARG A 122 -8.67 5.00 -17.49
C ARG A 122 -8.15 5.31 -16.10
N PHE A 123 -6.94 4.84 -15.83
CA PHE A 123 -6.13 5.24 -14.67
C PHE A 123 -6.77 4.96 -13.30
N GLU A 124 -7.57 3.90 -13.20
CA GLU A 124 -8.00 3.38 -11.91
C GLU A 124 -6.96 2.42 -11.29
N LEU A 125 -6.96 2.38 -9.95
CA LEU A 125 -6.10 1.50 -9.16
C LEU A 125 -6.75 0.13 -8.97
N TYR A 126 -6.04 -0.94 -9.28
CA TYR A 126 -6.50 -2.30 -9.00
C TYR A 126 -5.50 -3.08 -8.17
N PHE A 127 -5.99 -4.08 -7.44
CA PHE A 127 -5.15 -5.02 -6.71
C PHE A 127 -4.92 -6.29 -7.53
N ILE A 128 -3.69 -6.82 -7.51
CA ILE A 128 -3.32 -8.05 -8.22
C ILE A 128 -3.56 -9.24 -7.31
N PHE A 129 -4.44 -10.17 -7.70
CA PHE A 129 -4.79 -11.36 -6.90
C PHE A 129 -4.16 -12.66 -7.42
N ALA A 130 -3.90 -12.73 -8.72
CA ALA A 130 -3.21 -13.85 -9.36
C ALA A 130 -2.33 -13.35 -10.52
N GLU A 131 -1.35 -14.16 -10.88
CA GLU A 131 -0.39 -13.87 -11.93
C GLU A 131 -0.26 -15.10 -12.83
N ASP A 132 -0.44 -14.91 -14.12
CA ASP A 132 -0.23 -15.93 -15.14
C ASP A 132 1.02 -15.55 -15.95
N ARG A 133 2.14 -16.18 -15.60
CA ARG A 133 3.45 -15.89 -16.18
C ARG A 133 3.60 -16.38 -17.61
N LEU A 134 2.86 -17.42 -17.99
CA LEU A 134 2.93 -17.99 -19.33
C LEU A 134 2.34 -17.01 -20.35
N TYR A 135 1.23 -16.36 -20.00
CA TYR A 135 0.55 -15.37 -20.85
C TYR A 135 0.80 -13.93 -20.43
N GLN A 136 1.72 -13.70 -19.49
CA GLN A 136 2.14 -12.39 -18.99
C GLN A 136 0.97 -11.47 -18.64
N ARG A 137 0.14 -11.90 -17.68
CA ARG A 137 -1.07 -11.17 -17.28
C ARG A 137 -1.42 -11.28 -15.81
N TYR A 138 -2.10 -10.27 -15.31
CA TYR A 138 -2.56 -10.14 -13.93
C TYR A 138 -4.07 -10.34 -13.85
N LEU A 139 -4.52 -11.10 -12.86
CA LEU A 139 -5.91 -11.05 -12.42
C LEU A 139 -6.08 -9.88 -11.46
N ILE A 140 -6.99 -8.96 -11.78
CA ILE A 140 -7.16 -7.72 -11.04
C ILE A 140 -8.56 -7.55 -10.44
N LEU A 141 -8.64 -6.88 -9.28
CA LEU A 141 -9.87 -6.63 -8.53
C LEU A 141 -9.93 -5.19 -8.01
N LYS A 142 -11.14 -4.60 -7.98
CA LYS A 142 -11.47 -3.33 -7.30
C LYS A 142 -11.82 -3.55 -5.82
N ALA A 143 -11.05 -4.40 -5.14
CA ALA A 143 -11.25 -4.70 -3.72
C ALA A 143 -9.92 -5.11 -3.08
N HIS A 144 -9.67 -4.61 -1.87
CA HIS A 144 -8.50 -5.01 -1.08
C HIS A 144 -8.71 -6.37 -0.39
N SER A 145 -9.96 -6.79 -0.17
CA SER A 145 -10.30 -8.02 0.54
C SER A 145 -11.58 -8.58 -0.04
N LEU A 146 -11.60 -9.89 -0.30
CA LEU A 146 -12.81 -10.59 -0.73
C LEU A 146 -13.73 -10.97 0.45
N LYS A 147 -13.31 -10.71 1.69
CA LYS A 147 -14.10 -11.02 2.90
C LYS A 147 -15.17 -9.98 3.22
N ASP A 148 -14.99 -8.76 2.73
CA ASP A 148 -15.62 -7.60 3.38
C ASP A 148 -17.11 -7.42 2.98
N LYS A 149 -17.64 -8.22 2.04
CA LYS A 149 -19.08 -8.50 1.77
C LYS A 149 -19.23 -9.43 0.55
N PRO A 150 -19.59 -10.72 0.71
CA PRO A 150 -19.73 -11.63 -0.44
C PRO A 150 -20.95 -11.34 -1.33
N PHE A 151 -21.90 -10.49 -0.90
CA PHE A 151 -23.28 -10.57 -1.39
C PHE A 151 -23.95 -9.32 -1.96
N SER A 152 -23.34 -8.13 -1.90
CA SER A 152 -24.12 -6.90 -2.19
C SER A 152 -23.52 -5.90 -3.17
N SER A 153 -22.40 -6.16 -3.84
CA SER A 153 -21.88 -5.18 -4.80
C SER A 153 -20.96 -5.79 -5.85
N LEU A 154 -21.06 -5.30 -7.09
CA LEU A 154 -20.16 -5.55 -8.22
C LEU A 154 -18.66 -5.48 -7.87
N ALA A 155 -18.29 -4.79 -6.78
CA ALA A 155 -16.90 -4.61 -6.33
C ALA A 155 -16.17 -5.88 -5.86
N SER A 156 -16.87 -6.98 -5.55
CA SER A 156 -16.24 -8.22 -5.07
C SER A 156 -15.97 -9.28 -6.14
N LYS A 157 -16.47 -9.08 -7.37
CA LYS A 157 -16.19 -9.99 -8.49
C LYS A 157 -14.80 -9.71 -9.07
N PRO A 158 -14.02 -10.75 -9.44
CA PRO A 158 -12.85 -10.57 -10.29
C PRO A 158 -13.20 -9.79 -11.56
N MET A 159 -12.49 -8.70 -11.84
CA MET A 159 -12.73 -7.91 -13.06
C MET A 159 -12.30 -8.72 -14.27
N GLY A 160 -11.15 -9.40 -14.16
CA GLY A 160 -10.59 -10.27 -15.20
C GLY A 160 -9.09 -10.12 -15.34
N TRP A 161 -8.57 -10.64 -16.45
CA TRP A 161 -7.14 -10.71 -16.73
C TRP A 161 -6.67 -9.56 -17.63
N VAL A 162 -5.58 -8.90 -17.24
CA VAL A 162 -4.97 -7.79 -17.99
C VAL A 162 -3.49 -8.07 -18.25
N LYS A 163 -3.04 -7.89 -19.49
CA LYS A 163 -1.64 -8.10 -19.89
C LYS A 163 -0.68 -7.16 -19.17
N TYR A 164 0.56 -7.60 -18.95
CA TYR A 164 1.57 -6.82 -18.24
C TYR A 164 1.90 -5.49 -18.93
N ASP A 165 2.06 -5.52 -20.26
CA ASP A 165 2.39 -4.35 -21.08
C ASP A 165 1.32 -3.24 -21.01
N HIS A 166 0.07 -3.63 -20.77
CA HIS A 166 -1.09 -2.78 -20.57
C HIS A 166 -1.25 -2.27 -19.13
N THR A 167 -0.23 -2.47 -18.29
CA THR A 167 -0.31 -2.10 -16.88
C THR A 167 0.89 -1.31 -16.40
N ILE A 168 0.69 -0.54 -15.34
CA ILE A 168 1.72 0.19 -14.60
C ILE A 168 1.71 -0.36 -13.17
N PRO A 169 2.60 -1.29 -12.82
CA PRO A 169 2.70 -1.82 -11.47
C PRO A 169 3.10 -0.73 -10.48
N TRP A 170 2.28 -0.52 -9.44
CA TRP A 170 2.61 0.36 -8.33
C TRP A 170 2.99 -0.47 -7.11
N ASN A 171 4.29 -0.66 -6.94
CA ASN A 171 4.87 -1.50 -5.89
C ASN A 171 5.47 -0.65 -4.74
N THR A 172 4.95 0.55 -4.54
CA THR A 172 5.31 1.46 -3.46
C THR A 172 4.04 1.87 -2.70
N THR A 173 4.22 2.62 -1.61
CA THR A 173 3.14 3.35 -0.93
C THR A 173 3.31 4.86 -1.08
N LEU A 174 4.19 5.30 -1.97
CA LEU A 174 4.56 6.70 -2.10
C LEU A 174 3.78 7.36 -3.24
N GLY A 175 3.46 8.62 -3.05
CA GLY A 175 2.82 9.47 -4.02
C GLY A 175 3.33 10.91 -3.92
N LEU A 176 2.94 11.71 -4.90
CA LEU A 176 3.15 13.15 -4.90
C LEU A 176 1.81 13.86 -4.91
N ARG A 177 1.79 14.99 -4.23
CA ARG A 177 0.77 16.00 -4.37
C ARG A 177 1.43 17.32 -4.77
N PRO A 178 0.93 18.03 -5.79
CA PRO A 178 1.35 19.41 -6.04
C PRO A 178 1.14 20.28 -4.80
N ILE A 179 2.03 21.24 -4.55
CA ILE A 179 1.86 22.20 -3.46
C ILE A 179 0.62 23.07 -3.71
N ASP A 180 -0.10 23.41 -2.63
CA ASP A 180 -1.42 24.07 -2.68
C ASP A 180 -1.44 25.38 -3.50
N THR A 181 -0.31 26.11 -3.56
CA THR A 181 -0.18 27.40 -4.26
C THR A 181 0.25 27.26 -5.72
N LEU A 182 0.55 26.04 -6.18
CA LEU A 182 0.99 25.77 -7.54
C LEU A 182 -0.23 25.57 -8.44
N ASP A 183 -0.35 26.32 -9.53
CA ASP A 183 -1.47 26.13 -10.48
C ASP A 183 -1.34 24.85 -11.29
N LYS A 184 -0.10 24.54 -11.73
CA LYS A 184 0.19 23.43 -12.63
C LYS A 184 1.56 22.82 -12.34
N LEU A 185 1.62 21.50 -12.39
CA LEU A 185 2.85 20.71 -12.29
C LEU A 185 3.17 20.09 -13.66
N LEU A 186 4.41 20.25 -14.11
CA LEU A 186 4.85 19.74 -15.41
C LEU A 186 5.46 18.34 -15.26
N ALA A 187 5.08 17.44 -16.18
CA ALA A 187 5.57 16.07 -16.24
C ALA A 187 6.10 15.75 -17.66
N TYR A 188 7.19 14.97 -17.72
CA TYR A 188 7.97 14.72 -18.93
C TYR A 188 8.02 13.23 -19.26
N LYS A 189 7.93 12.84 -20.54
CA LYS A 189 8.08 11.44 -20.95
C LYS A 189 9.49 10.91 -20.73
N LYS A 190 10.50 11.78 -20.87
CA LYS A 190 11.89 11.47 -20.60
C LYS A 190 12.53 12.59 -19.78
N PRO A 191 13.52 12.28 -18.92
CA PRO A 191 14.22 13.29 -18.13
C PRO A 191 14.91 14.38 -18.98
N GLU A 192 15.31 14.06 -20.21
CA GLU A 192 16.03 14.97 -21.09
C GLU A 192 15.12 16.01 -21.77
N ASP A 193 13.80 15.78 -21.76
CA ASP A 193 12.80 16.61 -22.46
C ASP A 193 12.34 17.82 -21.61
N ILE A 194 13.18 18.34 -20.71
CA ILE A 194 12.76 19.35 -19.71
C ILE A 194 12.22 20.66 -20.33
N ASN A 195 12.57 20.94 -21.58
CA ASN A 195 12.10 22.12 -22.31
C ASN A 195 10.79 21.87 -23.09
N ASN A 196 10.26 20.65 -23.08
CA ASN A 196 9.05 20.26 -23.80
C ASN A 196 8.17 19.36 -22.91
N PRO A 197 7.38 19.96 -21.99
CA PRO A 197 6.54 19.19 -21.07
C PRO A 197 5.55 18.34 -21.84
N SER A 198 5.46 17.07 -21.46
CA SER A 198 4.58 16.11 -22.14
C SER A 198 3.14 16.17 -21.63
N VAL A 199 2.97 16.51 -20.34
CA VAL A 199 1.68 16.60 -19.67
C VAL A 199 1.71 17.71 -18.62
N GLU A 200 0.63 18.48 -18.55
CA GLU A 200 0.32 19.37 -17.43
C GLU A 200 -0.61 18.66 -16.45
N ILE A 201 -0.22 18.64 -15.18
CA ILE A 201 -0.99 18.09 -14.07
C ILE A 201 -1.55 19.28 -13.28
N ALA A 202 -2.87 19.31 -13.05
CA ALA A 202 -3.49 20.36 -12.25
C ALA A 202 -2.87 20.42 -10.85
N GLY A 203 -2.53 21.60 -10.37
CA GLY A 203 -2.10 21.82 -8.99
C GLY A 203 -3.25 22.24 -8.07
N GLY A 204 -2.94 22.99 -7.02
CA GLY A 204 -3.92 23.46 -6.05
C GLY A 204 -4.24 22.44 -4.95
N ASN A 205 -5.15 22.83 -4.05
CA ASN A 205 -5.63 21.99 -2.97
C ASN A 205 -6.69 20.94 -3.41
N ILE A 206 -7.09 20.90 -4.67
CA ILE A 206 -8.07 19.94 -5.22
C ILE A 206 -7.66 18.48 -4.97
N TRP A 207 -6.37 18.22 -4.77
CA TRP A 207 -5.86 16.89 -4.51
C TRP A 207 -6.39 16.27 -3.23
N TYR A 208 -6.70 17.08 -2.22
CA TYR A 208 -7.39 16.61 -1.02
C TYR A 208 -8.81 16.08 -1.27
N THR A 209 -9.34 16.20 -2.49
CA THR A 209 -10.62 15.60 -2.89
C THR A 209 -10.46 14.25 -3.59
N TYR A 210 -9.24 13.87 -3.97
CA TYR A 210 -8.97 12.66 -4.74
C TYR A 210 -8.48 11.50 -3.87
N PRO A 211 -9.07 10.30 -3.99
CA PRO A 211 -8.63 9.13 -3.22
C PRO A 211 -7.24 8.61 -3.64
N ILE A 212 -6.74 9.03 -4.81
CA ILE A 212 -5.47 8.61 -5.38
C ILE A 212 -4.70 9.85 -5.85
N HIS A 213 -3.54 10.07 -5.23
CA HIS A 213 -2.59 11.09 -5.65
C HIS A 213 -1.62 10.53 -6.70
N ILE A 214 -0.67 11.34 -7.18
CA ILE A 214 0.26 10.97 -8.26
C ILE A 214 1.18 9.83 -7.77
N PRO A 215 1.04 8.58 -8.23
CA PRO A 215 1.76 7.45 -7.66
C PRO A 215 3.24 7.49 -8.06
N ILE A 216 4.14 7.37 -7.08
CA ILE A 216 5.59 7.25 -7.34
C ILE A 216 5.92 5.79 -7.60
N LEU A 217 6.42 5.51 -8.81
CA LEU A 217 6.90 4.21 -9.24
C LEU A 217 8.34 3.96 -8.80
N ASP A 218 9.18 5.00 -8.90
CA ASP A 218 10.57 4.97 -8.46
C ASP A 218 11.11 6.39 -8.19
N ILE A 219 12.18 6.50 -7.40
CA ILE A 219 12.87 7.76 -7.12
C ILE A 219 14.27 7.69 -7.73
N LYS A 220 14.53 8.52 -8.74
CA LYS A 220 15.83 8.68 -9.41
C LYS A 220 16.55 9.92 -8.85
N PRO A 221 17.88 10.09 -9.03
CA PRO A 221 18.65 11.15 -8.37
C PRO A 221 18.09 12.58 -8.49
N ASN A 222 17.40 12.91 -9.59
CA ASN A 222 16.84 14.25 -9.83
C ASN A 222 15.35 14.24 -10.19
N TYR A 223 14.72 13.05 -10.24
CA TYR A 223 13.36 12.91 -10.77
C TYR A 223 12.58 11.84 -10.02
N TYR A 224 11.31 12.12 -9.79
CA TYR A 224 10.31 11.11 -9.51
C TYR A 224 9.87 10.45 -10.82
N HIS A 225 9.94 9.12 -10.88
CA HIS A 225 9.29 8.34 -11.93
C HIS A 225 7.88 8.00 -11.44
N VAL A 226 6.87 8.52 -12.13
CA VAL A 226 5.48 8.50 -11.66
C VAL A 226 4.54 7.87 -12.69
N ALA A 227 3.37 7.44 -12.22
CA ALA A 227 2.24 7.15 -13.09
C ALA A 227 1.34 8.40 -13.16
N ALA A 228 0.89 8.81 -14.34
CA ALA A 228 -0.11 9.87 -14.49
C ALA A 228 -0.88 9.65 -15.80
N GLN A 229 -2.15 10.04 -15.85
CA GLN A 229 -2.95 10.02 -17.09
C GLN A 229 -2.86 8.71 -17.91
N GLY A 230 -2.73 7.54 -17.27
CA GLY A 230 -2.65 6.25 -17.99
C GLY A 230 -1.28 5.91 -18.60
N ASP A 231 -0.23 6.68 -18.33
CA ASP A 231 1.14 6.44 -18.77
C ASP A 231 2.15 6.72 -17.64
N VAL A 232 3.44 6.60 -17.95
CA VAL A 232 4.56 6.87 -17.04
C VAL A 232 5.27 8.17 -17.42
N PHE A 233 5.65 8.95 -16.41
CA PHE A 233 6.27 10.25 -16.57
C PHE A 233 7.38 10.49 -15.54
N TYR A 234 8.13 11.57 -15.76
CA TYR A 234 9.17 12.07 -14.88
C TYR A 234 8.79 13.46 -14.39
N ILE A 235 8.91 13.69 -13.08
CA ILE A 235 8.70 14.99 -12.44
C ILE A 235 9.98 15.35 -11.69
N PRO A 236 10.59 16.53 -11.94
CA PRO A 236 11.77 16.98 -11.21
C PRO A 236 11.54 16.99 -9.70
N ILE A 237 12.55 16.59 -8.93
CA ILE A 237 12.50 16.69 -7.47
C ILE A 237 12.64 18.17 -7.09
N ASP A 238 11.54 18.78 -6.66
CA ASP A 238 11.48 20.19 -6.29
C ASP A 238 10.47 20.37 -5.15
N ALA A 239 10.98 20.53 -3.92
CA ALA A 239 10.15 20.66 -2.72
C ALA A 239 9.28 21.93 -2.72
N SER A 240 9.56 22.91 -3.59
CA SER A 240 8.69 24.09 -3.76
C SER A 240 7.46 23.80 -4.63
N LYS A 241 7.45 22.68 -5.36
CA LYS A 241 6.39 22.30 -6.31
C LYS A 241 5.63 21.06 -5.92
N VAL A 242 6.26 20.11 -5.24
CA VAL A 242 5.64 18.84 -4.84
C VAL A 242 5.85 18.52 -3.37
N GLN A 243 4.82 17.94 -2.78
CA GLN A 243 4.85 17.29 -1.48
C GLN A 243 4.90 15.77 -1.69
N GLU A 244 5.91 15.10 -1.13
CA GLU A 244 5.94 13.64 -1.04
C GLU A 244 5.00 13.18 0.07
N GLU A 245 4.17 12.18 -0.26
CA GLU A 245 3.15 11.64 0.62
C GLU A 245 3.16 10.12 0.63
N VAL A 246 2.59 9.56 1.69
CA VAL A 246 2.43 8.14 1.92
C VAL A 246 0.96 7.78 1.92
N TRP A 247 0.64 6.79 1.11
CA TRP A 247 -0.60 6.05 1.16
C TRP A 247 -0.60 5.02 2.29
N MET A 248 -1.58 5.07 3.18
CA MET A 248 -1.79 4.07 4.23
C MET A 248 -3.27 3.80 4.49
N THR A 249 -3.59 2.60 4.97
CA THR A 249 -4.95 2.27 5.42
C THR A 249 -5.21 2.81 6.82
N ALA A 250 -6.48 2.97 7.20
CA ALA A 250 -6.87 3.34 8.57
C ALA A 250 -6.28 2.40 9.63
N THR A 251 -6.21 1.08 9.35
CA THR A 251 -5.56 0.11 10.24
C THR A 251 -4.08 0.41 10.40
N GLN A 252 -3.36 0.71 9.31
CA GLN A 252 -1.94 1.06 9.40
C GLN A 252 -1.71 2.36 10.17
N LEU A 253 -2.56 3.38 10.00
CA LEU A 253 -2.47 4.61 10.80
C LEU A 253 -2.75 4.33 12.28
N ALA A 254 -3.77 3.53 12.60
CA ALA A 254 -4.06 3.12 13.97
C ALA A 254 -2.91 2.32 14.59
N ASP A 255 -2.28 1.42 13.82
CA ASP A 255 -1.09 0.68 14.24
C ASP A 255 0.06 1.64 14.54
N TRP A 256 0.30 2.65 13.68
CA TRP A 256 1.29 3.71 13.92
C TRP A 256 0.97 4.51 15.20
N LEU A 257 -0.28 4.89 15.42
CA LEU A 257 -0.69 5.62 16.63
C LEU A 257 -0.50 4.79 17.90
N ALA A 258 -0.87 3.51 17.88
CA ALA A 258 -0.68 2.58 18.99
C ALA A 258 0.81 2.32 19.26
N LEU A 259 1.59 2.22 18.19
CA LEU A 259 3.03 2.06 18.19
C LEU A 259 3.72 3.26 18.87
N LEU A 260 3.35 4.48 18.48
CA LEU A 260 3.94 5.71 19.01
C LEU A 260 3.47 6.02 20.45
N LYS A 261 2.25 5.60 20.82
CA LYS A 261 1.73 5.71 22.20
C LYS A 261 2.67 5.03 23.21
N GLY A 262 3.40 4.02 22.78
CA GLY A 262 4.33 3.28 23.61
C GLY A 262 5.51 4.06 24.18
N PHE A 263 5.78 5.27 23.68
CA PHE A 263 6.95 6.07 24.04
C PHE A 263 6.63 7.22 25.03
N GLU A 264 5.53 7.17 25.78
CA GLU A 264 5.15 8.25 26.70
C GLU A 264 6.15 8.46 27.87
N LYS A 265 6.34 9.73 28.25
CA LYS A 265 7.44 10.28 29.08
C LYS A 265 7.48 9.86 30.57
N ALA A 266 6.60 8.99 31.05
CA ALA A 266 6.40 8.78 32.49
C ALA A 266 7.46 7.89 33.18
N LEU A 267 8.52 7.46 32.48
CA LEU A 267 9.55 6.56 33.05
C LEU A 267 10.87 7.31 33.35
N PRO A 268 11.70 6.84 34.29
CA PRO A 268 13.09 7.28 34.41
C PRO A 268 13.87 7.08 33.11
N VAL A 269 14.82 7.98 32.78
CA VAL A 269 15.48 8.01 31.45
C VAL A 269 16.14 6.69 31.08
N GLN A 270 16.81 5.99 32.00
CA GLN A 270 17.39 4.67 31.74
C GLN A 270 16.34 3.62 31.34
N LYS A 271 15.15 3.65 31.97
CA LYS A 271 14.03 2.78 31.62
C LYS A 271 13.40 3.20 30.29
N GLN A 272 13.26 4.50 30.04
CA GLN A 272 12.83 5.03 28.75
C GLN A 272 13.74 4.54 27.63
N ARG A 273 15.06 4.70 27.79
CA ARG A 273 16.07 4.27 26.81
C ARG A 273 15.93 2.80 26.43
N THR A 274 15.84 1.93 27.43
CA THR A 274 15.68 0.48 27.21
C THR A 274 14.37 0.16 26.51
N ALA A 275 13.26 0.74 26.97
CA ALA A 275 11.95 0.55 26.35
C ALA A 275 11.91 1.09 24.92
N PHE A 276 12.55 2.24 24.68
CA PHE A 276 12.62 2.90 23.38
C PHE A 276 13.33 2.03 22.36
N VAL A 277 14.55 1.59 22.68
CA VAL A 277 15.35 0.71 21.81
C VAL A 277 14.64 -0.62 21.56
N TYR A 278 14.06 -1.23 22.60
CA TYR A 278 13.32 -2.49 22.46
C TYR A 278 12.12 -2.34 21.52
N ARG A 279 11.30 -1.30 21.71
CA ARG A 279 10.12 -1.04 20.88
C ARG A 279 10.52 -0.73 19.45
N LEU A 280 11.45 0.20 19.22
CA LEU A 280 11.94 0.55 17.89
C LEU A 280 12.47 -0.68 17.15
N ARG A 281 13.29 -1.51 17.82
CA ARG A 281 13.81 -2.75 17.26
C ARG A 281 12.71 -3.73 16.87
N LYS A 282 11.72 -3.93 17.75
CA LYS A 282 10.59 -4.82 17.52
C LYS A 282 9.71 -4.33 16.36
N GLN A 283 9.46 -3.03 16.27
CA GLN A 283 8.65 -2.45 15.20
C GLN A 283 9.32 -2.61 13.83
N ILE A 284 10.61 -2.32 13.75
CA ILE A 284 11.39 -2.55 12.53
C ILE A 284 11.36 -4.03 12.14
N GLN A 285 11.45 -4.93 13.13
CA GLN A 285 11.31 -6.37 12.90
C GLN A 285 9.93 -6.73 12.37
N ASP A 286 8.86 -6.22 12.98
CA ASP A 286 7.48 -6.54 12.58
C ASP A 286 7.21 -6.03 11.15
N LEU A 287 7.77 -4.87 10.77
CA LEU A 287 7.63 -4.29 9.43
C LEU A 287 8.47 -5.00 8.35
N ILE A 288 9.72 -5.37 8.66
CA ILE A 288 10.66 -5.91 7.66
C ILE A 288 10.68 -7.44 7.66
N GLY A 289 10.25 -8.05 8.77
CA GLY A 289 10.38 -9.48 9.07
C GLY A 289 11.76 -9.87 9.61
N ARG A 290 12.63 -8.91 9.97
CA ARG A 290 14.00 -9.16 10.43
C ARG A 290 14.46 -8.11 11.43
N TYR A 291 15.25 -8.54 12.42
CA TYR A 291 15.85 -7.63 13.38
C TYR A 291 16.87 -6.68 12.72
N PRO A 292 16.82 -5.37 13.00
CA PRO A 292 17.89 -4.48 12.62
C PRO A 292 19.18 -4.84 13.39
N PRO A 293 20.35 -4.80 12.74
CA PRO A 293 21.63 -4.92 13.42
C PRO A 293 21.86 -3.70 14.30
N SER A 294 22.32 -3.93 15.54
CA SER A 294 22.37 -2.86 16.55
C SER A 294 23.39 -1.76 16.25
N HIS A 295 24.46 -2.08 15.52
CA HIS A 295 25.60 -1.21 15.28
C HIS A 295 25.52 -0.38 13.99
N LEU A 296 24.59 -0.72 13.07
CA LEU A 296 24.43 0.05 11.84
C LEU A 296 23.46 1.20 12.06
N VAL A 297 23.71 2.31 11.39
CA VAL A 297 22.76 3.41 11.32
C VAL A 297 21.48 2.90 10.68
N LEU A 298 20.35 3.14 11.32
CA LEU A 298 19.07 2.60 10.89
C LEU A 298 18.73 3.03 9.46
N ARG A 299 18.93 4.29 9.08
CA ARG A 299 18.67 4.77 7.70
C ARG A 299 19.45 4.00 6.65
N GLU A 300 20.73 3.70 6.89
CA GLU A 300 21.60 3.02 5.93
C GLU A 300 21.20 1.55 5.79
N TRP A 301 20.87 0.92 6.92
CA TRP A 301 20.38 -0.44 6.90
C TRP A 301 19.00 -0.53 6.23
N LEU A 302 18.08 0.38 6.54
CA LEU A 302 16.75 0.45 5.92
C LEU A 302 16.82 0.73 4.41
N ALA A 303 17.74 1.60 3.99
CA ALA A 303 18.01 1.87 2.58
C ALA A 303 18.48 0.61 1.83
N LYS A 304 19.21 -0.29 2.50
CA LYS A 304 19.58 -1.61 1.94
C LYS A 304 18.43 -2.61 1.99
N GLN A 305 17.56 -2.54 3.00
CA GLN A 305 16.52 -3.53 3.20
C GLN A 305 15.25 -3.32 2.37
N ARG A 306 14.80 -2.08 2.08
CA ARG A 306 13.55 -1.81 1.32
C ARG A 306 13.29 -0.29 1.12
N LYS A 307 13.97 0.38 0.18
CA LYS A 307 13.78 1.84 -0.11
C LYS A 307 12.34 2.33 -0.37
N GLN A 308 11.35 1.47 -0.64
CA GLN A 308 10.05 1.89 -1.19
C GLN A 308 8.83 1.40 -0.39
N VAL A 309 9.03 0.76 0.77
CA VAL A 309 7.93 0.08 1.51
C VAL A 309 7.66 0.65 2.87
N LEU A 310 8.67 1.25 3.48
CA LEU A 310 8.50 1.80 4.79
C LEU A 310 8.05 3.25 4.63
N PRO A 311 6.90 3.61 5.22
CA PRO A 311 6.43 4.97 5.24
C PRO A 311 7.28 5.74 6.26
N ILE A 312 8.52 6.04 5.91
CA ILE A 312 9.47 6.71 6.80
C ILE A 312 10.12 7.85 6.04
N ARG A 313 10.30 8.98 6.73
CA ARG A 313 11.02 10.13 6.21
C ARG A 313 12.49 9.76 5.95
N GLN A 314 12.99 10.06 4.74
CA GLN A 314 14.40 9.81 4.40
C GLN A 314 15.36 10.51 5.39
N ASP A 315 15.04 11.75 5.75
CA ASP A 315 15.76 12.55 6.74
C ASP A 315 15.14 12.47 8.13
N SER A 316 14.59 11.31 8.52
CA SER A 316 14.06 11.11 9.86
C SER A 316 15.15 11.37 10.92
N PRO A 317 14.90 12.29 11.88
CA PRO A 317 15.77 12.51 13.03
C PRO A 317 16.00 11.24 13.86
N LEU A 318 15.11 10.26 13.81
CA LEU A 318 15.27 8.99 14.51
C LEU A 318 16.19 8.01 13.76
N LEU A 319 16.07 7.96 12.42
CA LEU A 319 16.79 6.97 11.63
C LEU A 319 18.30 7.26 11.46
N GLN A 320 18.76 8.47 11.80
CA GLN A 320 20.19 8.80 11.80
C GLN A 320 20.98 8.13 12.94
N TYR A 321 20.31 7.45 13.87
CA TYR A 321 20.96 6.68 14.93
C TYR A 321 20.97 5.19 14.63
N SER A 322 21.96 4.50 15.18
CA SER A 322 21.99 3.07 15.43
C SER A 322 21.33 2.74 16.78
N LEU A 323 20.90 1.50 16.97
CA LEU A 323 20.31 1.09 18.24
C LEU A 323 21.33 1.14 19.40
N ASP A 324 22.60 0.83 19.13
CA ASP A 324 23.67 0.91 20.13
C ASP A 324 24.01 2.36 20.51
N GLU A 325 23.93 3.30 19.57
CA GLU A 325 24.05 4.73 19.89
C GLU A 325 22.97 5.17 20.87
N ILE A 326 21.71 4.87 20.55
CA ILE A 326 20.57 5.21 21.43
C ILE A 326 20.71 4.49 22.77
N ARG A 327 21.23 3.26 22.80
CA ARG A 327 21.33 2.47 24.04
C ARG A 327 22.48 2.91 24.95
N ARG A 328 23.60 3.40 24.42
CA ARG A 328 24.84 3.52 25.20
C ARG A 328 25.68 4.76 24.94
N LYS A 329 25.51 5.45 23.80
CA LYS A 329 26.46 6.49 23.37
C LYS A 329 25.92 7.90 23.51
N ILE A 330 24.62 8.10 23.31
CA ILE A 330 24.02 9.44 23.40
C ILE A 330 23.61 9.75 24.84
N GLU A 331 23.63 11.03 25.18
CA GLU A 331 23.27 11.52 26.50
C GLU A 331 21.79 11.30 26.85
N ASP A 332 21.49 11.23 28.15
CA ASP A 332 20.13 11.00 28.66
C ASP A 332 19.15 12.11 28.20
N CYS A 333 19.61 13.34 28.13
CA CYS A 333 18.82 14.46 27.61
C CYS A 333 18.56 14.34 26.09
N GLU A 334 19.49 13.79 25.31
CA GLU A 334 19.29 13.51 23.88
C GLU A 334 18.29 12.37 23.64
N VAL A 335 18.27 11.34 24.50
CA VAL A 335 17.21 10.32 24.47
C VAL A 335 15.85 10.93 24.76
N SER A 336 15.79 11.82 25.76
CA SER A 336 14.55 12.51 26.14
C SER A 336 14.04 13.39 24.98
N LEU A 337 14.94 14.01 24.23
CA LEU A 337 14.65 14.77 23.02
C LEU A 337 14.05 13.89 21.92
N LEU A 338 14.63 12.72 21.64
CA LEU A 338 14.07 11.75 20.68
C LEU A 338 12.69 11.25 21.09
N VAL A 339 12.51 10.90 22.36
CA VAL A 339 11.23 10.47 22.92
C VAL A 339 10.18 11.58 22.78
N ASN A 340 10.57 12.83 23.06
CA ASN A 340 9.67 13.96 22.89
C ASN A 340 9.25 14.15 21.44
N TRP A 341 10.22 14.12 20.51
CA TRP A 341 9.94 14.26 19.09
C TRP A 341 8.97 13.19 18.58
N VAL A 342 9.18 11.92 18.95
CA VAL A 342 8.25 10.81 18.65
C VAL A 342 6.84 11.07 19.21
N THR A 343 6.76 11.67 20.41
CA THR A 343 5.49 12.07 21.03
C THR A 343 4.81 13.21 20.25
N GLU A 344 5.56 14.20 19.78
CA GLU A 344 5.01 15.29 18.95
C GLU A 344 4.53 14.79 17.59
N ILE A 345 5.27 13.89 16.93
CA ILE A 345 4.85 13.24 15.69
C ILE A 345 3.54 12.46 15.89
N ARG A 346 3.38 11.77 17.03
CA ARG A 346 2.10 11.13 17.35
C ARG A 346 0.97 12.16 17.41
N LYS A 347 1.17 13.34 17.98
CA LYS A 347 0.14 14.40 18.02
C LYS A 347 -0.24 14.86 16.61
N VAL A 348 0.73 14.98 15.70
CA VAL A 348 0.47 15.26 14.27
C VAL A 348 -0.49 14.21 13.69
N LEU A 349 -0.15 12.93 13.83
CA LEU A 349 -0.98 11.83 13.34
C LEU A 349 -2.36 11.76 14.02
N GLN A 350 -2.44 12.08 15.32
CA GLN A 350 -3.71 12.14 16.05
C GLN A 350 -4.60 13.27 15.53
N LYS A 351 -4.05 14.44 15.22
CA LYS A 351 -4.82 15.55 14.63
C LYS A 351 -5.46 15.09 13.32
N VAL A 352 -4.68 14.49 12.41
CA VAL A 352 -5.20 13.96 11.14
C VAL A 352 -6.23 12.85 11.34
N SER A 353 -5.99 11.92 12.27
CA SER A 353 -6.90 10.81 12.52
C SER A 353 -8.20 11.23 13.20
N ASN A 354 -8.18 12.30 13.99
CA ASN A 354 -9.37 12.80 14.71
C ASN A 354 -10.24 13.68 13.80
N ASP A 355 -9.59 14.51 12.98
CA ASP A 355 -10.26 15.37 12.00
C ASP A 355 -9.39 15.48 10.76
N SER A 356 -9.78 14.75 9.73
CA SER A 356 -9.06 14.69 8.46
C SER A 356 -9.34 15.87 7.54
N THR A 357 -10.30 16.75 7.88
CA THR A 357 -10.66 17.94 7.08
C THR A 357 -9.81 19.16 7.41
N GLN A 358 -9.09 19.11 8.53
CA GLN A 358 -8.29 20.20 9.04
C GLN A 358 -6.83 20.06 8.61
N LYS A 359 -6.28 21.11 8.01
CA LYS A 359 -4.87 21.22 7.66
C LYS A 359 -4.01 21.14 8.91
N VAL A 360 -3.08 20.20 8.91
CA VAL A 360 -2.08 20.08 9.98
C VAL A 360 -0.79 20.75 9.51
N ALA A 361 -0.56 21.97 9.99
CA ALA A 361 0.67 22.71 9.76
C ALA A 361 1.42 22.92 11.07
N PHE A 362 2.75 22.76 11.03
CA PHE A 362 3.61 22.94 12.18
C PHE A 362 5.01 23.38 11.77
N ARG A 363 5.72 24.03 12.69
CA ARG A 363 7.11 24.42 12.51
C ARG A 363 7.99 23.71 13.55
N PRO A 364 9.06 23.01 13.14
CA PRO A 364 9.98 22.42 14.09
C PRO A 364 10.78 23.51 14.81
N LYS A 365 10.79 23.47 16.14
CA LYS A 365 11.68 24.29 16.96
C LYS A 365 12.88 23.47 17.37
N TYR A 366 14.08 23.97 17.09
CA TYR A 366 15.33 23.28 17.41
C TYR A 366 15.95 23.83 18.70
N PRO A 367 16.68 22.98 19.46
CA PRO A 367 17.35 23.41 20.70
C PRO A 367 18.32 24.57 20.44
N THR A 368 18.18 25.67 21.19
CA THR A 368 19.07 26.85 21.10
C THR A 368 20.00 27.01 22.31
N SER A 369 19.69 26.37 23.44
CA SER A 369 20.44 26.47 24.70
C SER A 369 21.13 25.15 25.06
N ILE A 370 22.40 25.26 25.49
CA ILE A 370 23.36 24.14 25.64
C ILE A 370 23.31 23.54 27.07
N SER A 371 22.13 23.43 27.69
CA SER A 371 22.05 22.70 28.96
C SER A 371 22.29 21.19 28.77
N CYS A 372 22.00 20.69 27.56
CA CYS A 372 22.27 19.33 27.13
C CYS A 372 23.42 19.32 26.11
N PRO A 373 24.51 18.57 26.33
CA PRO A 373 25.56 18.40 25.34
C PRO A 373 25.10 17.46 24.22
N LEU A 374 24.29 17.99 23.31
CA LEU A 374 23.74 17.26 22.16
C LEU A 374 24.83 16.92 21.14
N SER A 375 24.78 15.70 20.61
CA SER A 375 25.54 15.32 19.43
C SER A 375 25.11 16.13 18.19
N ASP A 376 25.89 16.09 17.12
CA ASP A 376 25.50 16.74 15.85
C ASP A 376 24.22 16.14 15.24
N LYS A 377 23.88 14.90 15.60
CA LYS A 377 22.59 14.28 15.27
C LYS A 377 21.48 14.86 16.17
N GLY A 378 21.75 15.02 17.45
CA GLY A 378 20.82 15.56 18.45
C GLY A 378 20.38 16.99 18.14
N LYS A 379 21.31 17.84 17.66
CA LYS A 379 21.01 19.21 17.20
C LYS A 379 20.01 19.26 16.05
N LYS A 380 19.83 18.16 15.30
CA LYS A 380 18.87 18.04 14.19
C LYS A 380 17.53 17.44 14.61
N VAL A 381 17.36 17.10 15.89
CA VAL A 381 16.08 16.63 16.43
C VAL A 381 15.30 17.86 16.93
N PRO A 382 14.09 18.11 16.43
CA PRO A 382 13.25 19.19 16.96
C PRO A 382 12.95 18.98 18.44
N GLU A 383 13.12 20.02 19.23
CA GLU A 383 12.71 20.07 20.63
C GLU A 383 11.20 20.06 20.79
N SER A 384 10.49 20.78 19.92
CA SER A 384 9.02 20.82 19.91
C SER A 384 8.51 21.10 18.51
N LEU A 385 7.22 20.84 18.29
CA LEU A 385 6.51 21.28 17.08
C LEU A 385 5.56 22.40 17.47
N GLU A 386 5.74 23.58 16.87
CA GLU A 386 4.84 24.72 17.04
C GLU A 386 3.71 24.58 16.01
N PHE A 387 2.53 24.17 16.46
CA PHE A 387 1.36 23.99 15.60
C PHE A 387 0.75 25.32 15.21
N GLU A 388 0.49 25.49 13.92
CA GLU A 388 -0.29 26.63 13.43
C GLU A 388 -1.77 26.46 13.80
N PRO A 389 -2.56 27.55 13.83
CA PRO A 389 -4.00 27.46 14.06
C PRO A 389 -4.67 26.51 13.05
N SER A 390 -5.71 25.80 13.50
CA SER A 390 -6.48 24.92 12.62
C SER A 390 -7.08 25.72 11.48
N ALA A 391 -6.88 25.25 10.27
CA ALA A 391 -7.48 25.80 9.06
C ALA A 391 -8.08 24.64 8.24
N PRO A 392 -9.21 24.83 7.56
CA PRO A 392 -9.75 23.80 6.67
C PRO A 392 -8.81 23.56 5.48
N LEU A 393 -8.79 22.33 4.96
CA LEU A 393 -8.01 21.98 3.75
C LEU A 393 -8.57 22.62 2.47
N GLY A 394 -9.86 22.96 2.45
CA GLY A 394 -10.53 23.59 1.33
C GLY A 394 -11.86 24.22 1.69
N SER A 395 -12.73 24.38 0.69
CA SER A 395 -14.02 25.07 0.83
C SER A 395 -15.09 24.27 1.57
N ASP A 396 -14.92 22.96 1.68
CA ASP A 396 -15.91 22.02 2.22
C ASP A 396 -15.23 20.72 2.71
N ASP A 397 -16.03 19.82 3.29
CA ASP A 397 -15.59 18.55 3.90
C ASP A 397 -15.13 17.48 2.89
N ASN A 398 -15.20 17.75 1.58
CA ASN A 398 -14.61 16.86 0.58
C ASN A 398 -13.09 17.00 0.50
N TYR A 399 -12.53 18.09 1.02
CA TYR A 399 -11.08 18.30 1.14
C TYR A 399 -10.58 17.67 2.44
N ARG A 400 -9.96 16.50 2.33
CA ARG A 400 -9.61 15.67 3.48
C ARG A 400 -8.35 14.85 3.24
N TYR A 401 -7.70 14.42 4.32
CA TYR A 401 -6.57 13.49 4.24
C TYR A 401 -6.98 12.03 4.01
N ASP A 402 -8.24 11.67 4.31
CA ASP A 402 -8.75 10.30 4.21
C ASP A 402 -9.85 10.14 3.16
N HIS A 403 -9.88 9.02 2.46
CA HIS A 403 -10.89 8.73 1.46
C HIS A 403 -11.40 7.30 1.58
N SER A 404 -12.68 7.10 1.23
CA SER A 404 -13.22 5.76 1.02
C SER A 404 -12.77 5.25 -0.35
N LEU A 405 -11.90 4.25 -0.36
CA LEU A 405 -11.44 3.58 -1.56
C LEU A 405 -11.73 2.08 -1.43
N TYR A 406 -12.62 1.58 -2.28
CA TYR A 406 -13.02 0.16 -2.32
C TYR A 406 -13.49 -0.37 -0.96
N GLY A 407 -14.31 0.43 -0.25
CA GLY A 407 -14.86 0.08 1.05
C GLY A 407 -13.86 0.16 2.21
N LYS A 408 -12.67 0.73 1.98
CA LYS A 408 -11.67 0.99 3.03
C LYS A 408 -11.34 2.46 3.10
N THR A 409 -11.19 2.95 4.33
CA THR A 409 -10.59 4.27 4.55
C THR A 409 -9.08 4.19 4.33
N VAL A 410 -8.60 5.01 3.41
CA VAL A 410 -7.18 5.21 3.10
C VAL A 410 -6.79 6.66 3.37
N TYR A 411 -5.54 6.90 3.74
CA TYR A 411 -4.99 8.21 4.04
C TYR A 411 -3.83 8.52 3.10
N TRP A 412 -3.71 9.78 2.69
CA TRP A 412 -2.51 10.35 2.09
C TRP A 412 -1.88 11.33 3.07
N LEU A 413 -0.75 10.95 3.66
CA LEU A 413 -0.08 11.76 4.67
C LEU A 413 1.25 12.29 4.13
N PRO A 414 1.57 13.58 4.28
CA PRO A 414 2.91 14.09 4.07
C PRO A 414 3.96 13.21 4.76
N VAL A 415 5.04 12.89 4.04
CA VAL A 415 6.13 12.06 4.58
C VAL A 415 6.73 12.68 5.85
N GLU A 416 6.68 14.01 5.97
CA GLU A 416 7.11 14.75 7.17
C GLU A 416 6.26 14.49 8.42
N PHE A 417 5.05 13.93 8.28
CA PHE A 417 4.22 13.53 9.43
C PHE A 417 4.65 12.20 10.03
N LEU A 418 5.66 11.55 9.44
CA LEU A 418 6.11 10.22 9.81
C LEU A 418 7.42 10.30 10.62
N PRO A 419 7.62 9.34 11.54
CA PRO A 419 8.79 9.31 12.42
C PRO A 419 10.09 8.93 11.70
#